data_AF-A0A970FDU4-F1
#
_entry.id   AF-A0A970FDU4-F1
#
_cell.length_a   1.000
_cell.length_b   1.000
_cell.length_c   1.000
_cell.angle_alpha   90.00
_cell.angle_beta   90.00
_cell.angle_gamma   90.00
#
_symmetry.space_group_name_H-M   'P 1'
#
loop_
_entity.id
_entity.type
_entity.pdbx_description
1 polymer ?
#
loop_
_entity_poly.entity_id
_entity_poly.type
_entity_poly.pdbx_seq_one_letter_code
_entity_poly.pdbx_strand_id
1 'polypeptide(L)' 'MERHVTRLNCDGKEVILIGTAHISQRSVEQVKQIIESEQPDAVCVELDHQRYFALTAE' A
#
# COMPACT_ATOMS: atom_id res chain seq x y z
N MET A 1 -12.27 0.04 15.18
CA MET A 1 -11.49 -0.38 13.99
C MET A 1 -10.57 0.75 13.63
N GLU A 2 -9.32 0.69 14.05
CA GLU A 2 -8.33 1.69 13.66
C GLU A 2 -7.95 1.42 12.20
N ARG A 3 -8.34 2.33 11.31
CA ARG A 3 -7.86 2.34 9.93
C ARG A 3 -6.53 3.08 9.93
N HIS A 4 -5.44 2.36 9.74
CA HIS A 4 -4.11 2.96 9.56
C HIS A 4 -3.97 3.56 8.15
N VAL A 5 -4.79 4.54 7.82
CA VAL A 5 -4.76 5.24 6.54
C VAL A 5 -4.41 6.70 6.79
N THR A 6 -3.33 7.16 6.18
CA THR A 6 -2.90 8.55 6.21
C THR A 6 -2.99 9.11 4.80
N ARG A 7 -3.63 10.27 4.64
CA ARG A 7 -3.75 10.96 3.36
C ARG A 7 -2.81 12.15 3.35
N LEU A 8 -2.01 12.26 2.30
CA LEU A 8 -1.04 13.32 2.11
C LEU A 8 -1.33 14.01 0.78
N ASN A 9 -1.09 15.32 0.72
CA ASN A 9 -1.08 16.06 -0.53
C ASN A 9 0.37 16.44 -0.85
N CYS A 10 0.86 16.01 -2.01
CA CYS A 10 2.21 16.27 -2.47
C CYS A 10 2.15 16.77 -3.90
N ASP A 11 2.53 18.03 -4.13
CA ASP A 11 2.58 18.64 -5.47
C ASP A 11 1.28 18.47 -6.28
N GLY A 12 0.13 18.60 -5.61
CA GLY A 12 -1.19 18.46 -6.23
C GLY A 12 -1.65 17.01 -6.46
N LYS A 13 -0.87 16.02 -6.00
CA LYS A 13 -1.26 14.60 -5.99
C LYS A 13 -1.72 14.19 -4.60
N GLU A 14 -2.77 13.40 -4.55
CA GLU A 14 -3.16 12.71 -3.32
C GLU A 14 -2.37 11.41 -3.19
N VAL A 15 -1.76 11.21 -2.02
CA VAL A 15 -1.07 9.97 -1.65
C VAL A 15 -1.79 9.35 -0.47
N ILE A 16 -2.29 8.13 -0.67
CA ILE A 16 -2.96 7.34 0.37
C ILE A 16 -1.97 6.32 0.92
N LEU A 17 -1.41 6.61 2.10
CA LEU A 17 -0.48 5.72 2.80
C LEU A 17 -1.27 4.75 3.68
N ILE A 18 -1.09 3.45 3.44
CA ILE A 18 -1.79 2.38 4.17
C ILE A 18 -0.76 1.66 5.04
N GLY A 19 -0.84 1.86 6.35
CA GLY A 19 -0.06 1.08 7.32
C GLY A 19 -0.57 -0.36 7.37
N THR A 20 0.30 -1.31 7.07
CA THR A 20 -0.02 -2.75 7.17
C THR A 20 0.66 -3.36 8.39
N ALA A 21 -0.04 -4.27 9.07
CA ALA A 21 0.57 -5.09 10.12
C ALA A 21 1.02 -6.42 9.48
N HIS A 22 2.26 -6.84 9.80
CA HIS A 22 2.96 -8.02 9.29
C HIS A 22 2.03 -9.15 8.82
N ILE A 23 2.02 -9.40 7.50
CA ILE A 23 1.40 -10.55 6.79
C ILE A 23 0.03 -10.96 7.37
N SER A 24 -0.76 -10.01 7.87
CA SER A 24 -2.07 -10.33 8.40
C SER A 24 -3.07 -10.39 7.24
N GLN A 25 -3.88 -11.44 7.19
CA GLN A 25 -4.95 -11.58 6.20
C GLN A 25 -5.86 -10.35 6.17
N ARG A 26 -6.12 -9.79 7.36
CA ARG A 26 -6.88 -8.55 7.54
C ARG A 26 -6.25 -7.34 6.86
N SER A 27 -4.93 -7.18 6.93
CA SER A 27 -4.23 -6.09 6.22
C SER A 27 -4.36 -6.25 4.71
N VAL A 28 -4.29 -7.48 4.20
CA VAL A 28 -4.46 -7.76 2.75
C VAL A 28 -5.87 -7.40 2.29
N GLU A 29 -6.91 -7.80 3.02
CA GLU A 29 -8.30 -7.47 2.69
C GLU A 29 -8.56 -5.97 2.74
N GLN A 30 -8.02 -5.27 3.74
CA GLN A 30 -8.15 -3.83 3.84
C GLN A 30 -7.48 -3.10 2.66
N VAL A 31 -6.27 -3.51 2.26
CA VAL A 31 -5.57 -2.93 1.11
C VAL A 31 -6.39 -3.13 -0.17
N LYS A 32 -6.94 -4.34 -0.39
CA LYS A 32 -7.79 -4.62 -1.55
C LYS A 32 -9.02 -3.72 -1.59
N GLN A 33 -9.75 -3.59 -0.49
CA GLN A 33 -10.92 -2.72 -0.41
C GLN A 33 -10.60 -1.26 -0.71
N ILE A 34 -9.46 -0.76 -0.22
CA ILE A 34 -9.05 0.62 -0.48
C ILE A 34 -8.71 0.83 -1.96
N ILE A 35 -7.98 -0.09 -2.59
CA ILE A 35 -7.64 0.00 -4.02
C ILE A 35 -8.92 -0.04 -4.87
N GLU A 36 -9.86 -0.94 -4.56
CA GLU A 36 -11.14 -1.04 -5.27
C GLU A 36 -12.01 0.21 -5.11
N SER A 37 -12.03 0.83 -3.92
CA SER A 37 -12.85 2.01 -3.67
C SER A 37 -12.25 3.30 -4.21
N GLU A 38 -10.93 3.49 -4.05
CA GLU A 38 -10.25 4.75 -4.39
C GLU A 38 -9.80 4.78 -5.86
N GLN A 39 -9.66 3.62 -6.51
CA GLN A 39 -9.19 3.47 -7.90
C GLN A 39 -7.99 4.39 -8.23
N PRO A 40 -6.86 4.25 -7.51
CA PRO A 40 -5.72 5.13 -7.69
C PRO A 40 -5.06 4.93 -9.06
N ASP A 41 -4.47 5.99 -9.61
CA ASP A 41 -3.72 5.93 -10.87
C ASP A 41 -2.50 4.98 -10.80
N ALA A 42 -1.93 4.81 -9.61
CA ALA A 42 -0.77 3.95 -9.37
C ALA A 42 -0.80 3.33 -7.96
N VAL A 43 -0.25 2.13 -7.84
CA VAL A 43 -0.03 1.44 -6.56
C VAL A 43 1.47 1.30 -6.31
N CYS A 44 1.97 1.90 -5.24
CA CYS A 44 3.35 1.76 -4.79
C CYS A 44 3.42 0.72 -3.68
N VAL A 45 4.37 -0.21 -3.76
CA VAL A 45 4.59 -1.24 -2.73
C VAL A 45 5.97 -1.02 -2.11
N GLU A 46 6.01 -0.84 -0.80
CA GLU A 46 7.26 -0.83 -0.05
C GLU A 46 7.77 -2.27 0.07
N LEU A 47 8.98 -2.52 -0.44
CA LEU A 47 9.66 -3.81 -0.34
C LEU A 47 11.02 -3.58 0.32
N ASP A 48 11.39 -4.48 1.23
CA ASP A 48 12.78 -4.57 1.66
C ASP A 48 13.67 -5.04 0.50
N HIS A 49 14.98 -4.81 0.63
CA HIS A 49 15.95 -5.11 -0.41
C HIS A 49 15.92 -6.59 -0.84
N GLN A 50 15.75 -7.52 0.10
CA GLN A 50 15.78 -8.95 -0.18
C GLN A 50 14.55 -9.37 -1.01
N ARG A 51 13.37 -8.87 -0.66
CA ARG A 51 12.12 -9.11 -1.41
C ARG A 51 12.16 -8.46 -2.78
N TYR A 52 12.69 -7.24 -2.87
CA TYR A 52 12.89 -6.58 -4.15
C TYR A 52 13.78 -7.43 -5.06
N PHE A 53 14.97 -7.83 -4.59
CA PHE A 53 15.87 -8.70 -5.36
C PHE A 53 15.21 -10.02 -5.77
N ALA A 54 14.47 -10.67 -4.86
CA ALA A 54 13.77 -11.92 -5.18
C ALA A 54 12.69 -11.76 -6.26
N LEU A 55 12.12 -10.56 -6.41
CA LEU A 55 11.10 -10.26 -7.43
C LEU A 55 11.71 -9.84 -8.78
N THR A 56 12.88 -9.20 -8.77
CA THR A 56 13.50 -8.60 -9.97
C THR A 56 14.71 -9.33 -10.52
N ALA A 57 15.28 -10.31 -9.80
CA ALA A 57 16.40 -11.09 -10.28
C ALA A 57 15.93 -12.12 -11.32
N GLU A 58 16.27 -11.87 -12.60
CA GLU A 58 16.28 -12.86 -13.67
C GLU A 58 17.52 -13.78 -13.57
#